data_AF-A0A518KB79-F1
#
_entry.id   AF-A0A518KB79-F1
#
_cell.length_a   1.000
_cell.length_b   1.000
_cell.length_c   1.000
_cell.angle_alpha   90.00
_cell.angle_beta   90.00
_cell.angle_gamma   90.00
#
_symmetry.space_group_name_H-M   'P 1'
#
loop_
_entity.id
_entity.type
_entity.pdbx_description
1 polymer ?
#
loop_
_entity_poly.entity_id
_entity_poly.type
_entity_poly.pdbx_seq_one_letter_code
_entity_poly.pdbx_strand_id
1 'polypeptide(L)'
;MLFTSAAPGPYDVRFSLLGVPVRIAPVFWIVALFLGGGRPPEFAIVWVVAVVVSILVHELGHAVLQRAFGGQPEIVLYAFGGYASAYGVRESWWRNILIALAGPFAGFFLAALVWGYVELAGEPEARLARVFVGDMLFINIVWGVLNLFPIWPLDGGRVAREVLTLLMKPSTGIVVSLAISAVVAAGLALWCWVETQSIWNTALFGLLAYQSYETMQQYRASRGGW
;
A
#
# COMPACT_ATOMS: atom_id res chain seq x y z
N MET A 1 14.70 9.39 4.72
CA MET A 1 13.92 8.80 3.60
C MET A 1 13.84 7.28 3.76
N LEU A 2 12.82 6.75 4.46
CA LEU A 2 12.67 5.30 4.75
C LEU A 2 11.98 4.49 3.63
N PHE A 3 11.63 5.14 2.53
CA PHE A 3 10.99 4.55 1.35
C PHE A 3 11.80 4.83 0.06
N THR A 4 13.12 4.90 0.16
CA THR A 4 13.97 4.76 -1.03
C THR A 4 13.88 3.32 -1.52
N SER A 5 13.84 3.13 -2.84
CA SER A 5 13.80 1.81 -3.48
C SER A 5 14.70 0.82 -2.74
N ALA A 6 14.13 -0.22 -2.15
CA ALA A 6 14.89 -1.17 -1.35
C ALA A 6 15.98 -1.77 -2.23
N ALA A 7 17.25 -1.53 -1.93
CA ALA A 7 18.36 -2.06 -2.73
C ALA A 7 18.24 -3.59 -2.82
N PRO A 8 18.54 -4.21 -3.98
CA PRO A 8 18.47 -5.67 -4.11
C PRO A 8 19.37 -6.35 -3.07
N GLY A 9 18.77 -7.22 -2.26
CA GLY A 9 19.48 -8.01 -1.26
C GLY A 9 19.82 -9.41 -1.78
N PRO A 10 20.85 -10.08 -1.19
CA PRO A 10 21.20 -11.46 -1.53
C PRO A 10 20.15 -12.48 -1.04
N TYR A 11 19.31 -12.10 -0.07
CA TYR A 11 18.28 -12.96 0.52
C TYR A 11 16.87 -12.67 0.01
N ASP A 12 16.75 -11.90 -1.08
CA ASP A 12 15.46 -11.58 -1.66
C ASP A 12 14.88 -12.79 -2.39
N VAL A 13 13.61 -13.10 -2.14
CA VAL A 13 12.87 -14.09 -2.93
C VAL A 13 12.47 -13.44 -4.24
N ARG A 14 12.86 -14.04 -5.38
CA ARG A 14 12.62 -13.50 -6.72
C ARG A 14 11.88 -14.51 -7.59
N PHE A 15 10.82 -14.07 -8.23
CA PHE A 15 10.06 -14.86 -9.20
C PHE A 15 9.39 -13.94 -10.23
N SER A 16 8.69 -14.51 -11.20
CA SER A 16 7.86 -13.74 -12.13
C SER A 16 6.40 -14.17 -12.01
N LEU A 17 5.50 -13.19 -11.98
CA LEU A 17 4.06 -13.39 -11.96
C LEU A 17 3.45 -12.70 -13.18
N LEU A 18 2.80 -13.46 -14.06
CA LEU A 18 2.21 -12.94 -15.31
C LEU A 18 3.20 -12.13 -16.18
N GLY A 19 4.49 -12.45 -16.14
CA GLY A 19 5.55 -11.73 -16.85
C GLY A 19 6.03 -10.44 -16.15
N VAL A 20 5.55 -10.16 -14.94
CA VAL A 20 6.04 -9.07 -14.08
C VAL A 20 7.06 -9.64 -13.10
N PRO A 21 8.30 -9.12 -13.03
CA PRO A 21 9.26 -9.50 -12.00
C PRO A 21 8.74 -9.12 -10.60
N VAL A 22 8.82 -10.05 -9.66
CA VAL A 22 8.41 -9.87 -8.26
C VAL A 22 9.59 -10.17 -7.35
N ARG A 23 9.80 -9.28 -6.39
CA ARG A 23 10.85 -9.40 -5.38
C ARG A 23 10.26 -9.20 -3.98
N ILE A 24 10.56 -10.11 -3.06
CA ILE A 24 10.12 -10.02 -1.67
C ILE A 24 11.35 -9.96 -0.77
N ALA A 25 11.50 -8.84 -0.05
CA ALA A 25 12.62 -8.65 0.87
C ALA A 25 12.40 -9.42 2.18
N PRO A 26 13.46 -9.91 2.85
CA PRO A 26 13.36 -10.62 4.14
C PRO A 26 12.55 -9.88 5.21
N VAL A 27 12.70 -8.56 5.29
CA VAL A 27 12.00 -7.73 6.27
C VAL A 27 10.48 -7.76 6.12
N PHE A 28 9.96 -7.97 4.90
CA PHE A 28 8.53 -8.08 4.66
C PHE A 28 7.93 -9.26 5.44
N TRP A 29 8.59 -10.42 5.44
CA TRP A 29 8.13 -11.62 6.15
C TRP A 29 8.08 -11.39 7.67
N ILE A 30 9.07 -10.70 8.21
CA ILE A 30 9.14 -10.37 9.65
C ILE A 30 7.99 -9.44 10.03
N VAL A 31 7.75 -8.40 9.24
CA VAL A 31 6.64 -7.46 9.48
C VAL A 31 5.29 -8.15 9.33
N ALA A 32 5.09 -8.97 8.28
CA ALA A 32 3.85 -9.71 8.09
C ALA A 32 3.54 -10.64 9.27
N LEU A 33 4.56 -11.35 9.79
CA LEU A 33 4.43 -12.20 10.97
C LEU A 33 4.07 -11.38 12.22
N PHE A 34 4.74 -10.24 12.42
CA PHE A 34 4.48 -9.35 13.55
C PHE A 34 3.06 -8.77 13.53
N LEU A 35 2.57 -8.37 12.36
CA LEU A 35 1.19 -7.91 12.16
C LEU A 35 0.15 -8.98 12.49
N GLY A 36 0.54 -10.25 12.46
CA GLY A 36 -0.32 -11.35 12.89
C GLY A 36 -0.65 -11.30 14.39
N GLY A 37 0.13 -10.60 15.22
CA GLY A 37 -0.22 -10.38 16.63
C GLY A 37 -0.07 -11.60 17.53
N GLY A 38 0.93 -12.45 17.29
CA GLY A 38 1.27 -13.56 18.19
C GLY A 38 0.29 -14.73 18.20
N ARG A 39 -0.49 -14.90 17.11
CA ARG A 39 -1.38 -16.06 16.92
C ARG A 39 -0.59 -17.38 17.00
N PRO A 40 -1.25 -18.51 17.30
CA PRO A 40 -0.61 -19.82 17.20
C PRO A 40 0.00 -20.06 15.81
N PRO A 41 1.06 -20.89 15.69
CA PRO A 41 1.85 -21.01 14.46
C PRO A 41 1.04 -21.32 13.20
N GLU A 42 0.05 -22.19 13.30
CA GLU A 42 -0.82 -22.58 12.18
C GLU A 42 -1.65 -21.39 11.65
N PHE A 43 -2.13 -20.52 12.53
CA PHE A 43 -2.88 -19.32 12.15
C PHE A 43 -1.96 -18.18 11.70
N ALA A 44 -0.74 -18.12 12.24
CA ALA A 44 0.28 -17.17 11.81
C ALA A 44 0.72 -17.46 10.36
N ILE A 45 0.89 -18.72 9.99
CA ILE A 45 1.19 -19.11 8.60
C ILE A 45 0.04 -18.72 7.68
N VAL A 46 -1.21 -19.04 8.05
CA VAL A 46 -2.40 -18.66 7.28
C VAL A 46 -2.47 -17.14 7.08
N TRP A 47 -2.24 -16.37 8.14
CA TRP A 47 -2.18 -14.91 8.09
C TRP A 47 -1.12 -14.40 7.12
N VAL A 48 0.12 -14.89 7.23
CA VAL A 48 1.22 -14.47 6.35
C VAL A 48 0.90 -14.78 4.89
N VAL A 49 0.32 -15.95 4.60
CA VAL A 49 -0.13 -16.29 3.25
C VAL A 49 -1.21 -15.32 2.77
N ALA A 50 -2.21 -15.01 3.59
CA ALA A 50 -3.26 -14.05 3.23
C ALA A 50 -2.69 -12.65 2.98
N VAL A 51 -1.74 -12.18 3.79
CA VAL A 51 -1.03 -10.90 3.62
C VAL A 51 -0.26 -10.88 2.30
N VAL A 52 0.56 -11.90 2.03
CA VAL A 52 1.36 -11.99 0.80
C VAL A 52 0.45 -11.96 -0.41
N VAL A 53 -0.60 -12.79 -0.44
CA VAL A 53 -1.52 -12.87 -1.58
C VAL A 53 -2.22 -11.53 -1.78
N SER A 54 -2.77 -10.95 -0.72
CA SER A 54 -3.53 -9.69 -0.81
C SER A 54 -2.67 -8.52 -1.28
N ILE A 55 -1.49 -8.33 -0.68
CA ILE A 55 -0.57 -7.26 -1.09
C ILE A 55 -0.05 -7.52 -2.51
N LEU A 56 0.23 -8.76 -2.88
CA LEU A 56 0.68 -9.09 -4.24
C LEU A 56 -0.40 -8.79 -5.27
N VAL A 57 -1.68 -9.10 -5.01
CA VAL A 57 -2.79 -8.74 -5.90
C VAL A 57 -2.96 -7.22 -6.00
N HIS A 58 -2.84 -6.50 -4.89
CA HIS A 58 -2.84 -5.02 -4.89
C HIS A 58 -1.74 -4.47 -5.80
N GLU A 59 -0.49 -4.87 -5.60
CA GLU A 59 0.63 -4.39 -6.42
C GLU A 59 0.52 -4.84 -7.89
N LEU A 60 -0.04 -6.02 -8.13
CA LEU A 60 -0.31 -6.50 -9.48
C LEU A 60 -1.34 -5.61 -10.20
N GLY A 61 -2.33 -5.06 -9.48
CA GLY A 61 -3.27 -4.07 -10.02
C GLY A 61 -2.54 -2.87 -10.62
N HIS A 62 -1.60 -2.29 -9.87
CA HIS A 62 -0.74 -1.20 -10.37
C HIS A 62 0.08 -1.65 -11.58
N ALA A 63 0.76 -2.80 -11.46
CA ALA A 63 1.64 -3.32 -12.50
C ALA A 63 0.92 -3.59 -13.83
N VAL A 64 -0.32 -4.09 -13.77
CA VAL A 64 -1.15 -4.34 -14.96
C VAL A 64 -1.43 -3.04 -15.71
N LEU A 65 -1.83 -1.96 -15.03
CA LEU A 65 -2.05 -0.68 -15.70
C LEU A 65 -0.75 -0.01 -16.16
N GLN A 66 0.32 -0.11 -15.37
CA GLN A 66 1.65 0.37 -15.78
C GLN A 66 2.07 -0.29 -17.09
N ARG A 67 1.89 -1.62 -17.22
CA ARG A 67 2.16 -2.36 -18.46
C ARG A 67 1.23 -1.97 -19.60
N ALA A 68 -0.07 -1.81 -19.34
CA ALA A 68 -1.04 -1.36 -20.33
C ALA A 68 -0.71 0.03 -20.90
N PHE A 69 -0.07 0.89 -20.09
CA PHE A 69 0.41 2.21 -20.51
C PHE A 69 1.80 2.20 -21.16
N GLY A 70 2.35 1.02 -21.45
CA GLY A 70 3.64 0.83 -22.15
C GLY A 70 4.85 0.73 -21.23
N GLY A 71 4.65 0.67 -19.92
CA GLY A 71 5.72 0.53 -18.95
C GLY A 71 6.21 -0.92 -18.77
N GLN A 72 7.39 -1.04 -18.16
CA GLN A 72 7.97 -2.30 -17.71
C GLN A 72 7.91 -2.32 -16.18
N PRO A 73 6.85 -2.89 -15.58
CA PRO A 73 6.67 -2.90 -14.13
C PRO A 73 7.57 -3.94 -13.45
N GLU A 74 7.98 -3.63 -12.22
CA GLU A 74 8.58 -4.54 -11.24
C GLU A 74 7.85 -4.33 -9.91
N ILE A 75 7.52 -5.44 -9.24
CA ILE A 75 6.88 -5.43 -7.92
C ILE A 75 7.93 -5.75 -6.86
N VAL A 76 8.02 -4.89 -5.85
CA VAL A 76 8.87 -5.11 -4.68
C VAL A 76 8.04 -5.07 -3.42
N LEU A 77 8.02 -6.16 -2.66
CA LEU A 77 7.41 -6.22 -1.33
C LEU A 77 8.47 -5.93 -0.26
N TYR A 78 8.26 -4.90 0.55
CA TYR A 78 9.21 -4.40 1.54
C TYR A 78 8.52 -3.80 2.78
N ALA A 79 8.93 -4.28 3.96
CA ALA A 79 8.50 -3.80 5.28
C ALA A 79 6.98 -3.66 5.42
N PHE A 80 6.46 -2.44 5.35
CA PHE A 80 5.05 -2.12 5.59
C PHE A 80 4.13 -2.36 4.37
N GLY A 81 4.64 -2.83 3.23
CA GLY A 81 3.78 -3.08 2.07
C GLY A 81 4.55 -3.55 0.85
N GLY A 82 4.13 -3.08 -0.32
CA GLY A 82 4.84 -3.21 -1.57
C GLY A 82 4.89 -1.90 -2.33
N TYR A 83 5.64 -1.89 -3.41
CA TYR A 83 5.49 -0.89 -4.45
C TYR A 83 5.71 -1.53 -5.81
N ALA A 84 4.85 -1.21 -6.75
CA ALA A 84 5.06 -1.43 -8.17
C ALA A 84 5.71 -0.19 -8.79
N SER A 85 6.96 -0.33 -9.27
CA SER A 85 7.64 0.71 -10.05
C SER A 85 7.73 0.27 -11.50
N ALA A 86 7.56 1.20 -12.44
CA ALA A 86 7.67 0.89 -13.86
C ALA A 86 8.61 1.85 -14.60
N TYR A 87 9.47 1.30 -15.44
CA TYR A 87 10.27 2.07 -16.37
C TYR A 87 9.49 2.33 -17.67
N GLY A 88 9.67 3.51 -18.29
CA GLY A 88 9.12 3.81 -19.61
C GLY A 88 7.64 4.21 -19.66
N VAL A 89 6.95 4.33 -18.52
CA VAL A 89 5.60 4.90 -18.49
C VAL A 89 5.70 6.40 -18.83
N ARG A 90 4.96 6.84 -19.85
CA ARG A 90 4.87 8.28 -20.17
C ARG A 90 4.07 9.00 -19.10
N GLU A 91 4.67 10.05 -18.52
CA GLU A 91 4.05 10.90 -17.51
C GLU A 91 2.73 11.50 -18.00
N SER A 92 1.67 11.28 -17.25
CA SER A 92 0.35 11.86 -17.50
C SER A 92 -0.52 11.79 -16.25
N TRP A 93 -1.10 12.91 -15.85
CA TRP A 93 -1.88 13.02 -14.62
C TRP A 93 -3.00 11.96 -14.49
N TRP A 94 -3.75 11.71 -15.56
CA TRP A 94 -4.86 10.75 -15.52
C TRP A 94 -4.35 9.31 -15.47
N ARG A 95 -3.21 9.01 -16.10
CA ARG A 95 -2.56 7.70 -16.00
C ARG A 95 -2.08 7.45 -14.58
N ASN A 96 -1.47 8.47 -13.96
CA ASN A 96 -0.99 8.38 -12.58
C ASN A 96 -2.14 8.13 -11.60
N ILE A 97 -3.28 8.81 -11.79
CA ILE A 97 -4.50 8.56 -11.00
C ILE A 97 -5.03 7.14 -11.22
N LEU A 98 -5.18 6.70 -12.48
CA LEU A 98 -5.69 5.36 -12.77
C LEU A 98 -4.77 4.27 -12.22
N ILE A 99 -3.45 4.41 -12.39
CA ILE A 99 -2.47 3.49 -11.81
C ILE A 99 -2.63 3.46 -10.29
N ALA A 100 -2.64 4.61 -9.61
CA ALA A 100 -2.77 4.65 -8.16
C ALA A 100 -4.07 4.00 -7.66
N LEU A 101 -5.18 4.16 -8.38
CA LEU A 101 -6.44 3.51 -8.00
C LEU A 101 -6.48 2.01 -8.30
N ALA A 102 -5.69 1.53 -9.26
CA ALA A 102 -5.75 0.13 -9.69
C ALA A 102 -5.39 -0.88 -8.60
N GLY A 103 -4.49 -0.52 -7.68
CA GLY A 103 -4.12 -1.40 -6.56
C GLY A 103 -5.27 -1.64 -5.59
N PRO A 104 -5.82 -0.58 -4.96
CA PRO A 104 -6.97 -0.70 -4.06
C PRO A 104 -8.17 -1.41 -4.72
N PHE A 105 -8.47 -1.09 -5.98
CA PHE A 105 -9.58 -1.74 -6.69
C PHE A 105 -9.30 -3.21 -7.04
N ALA A 106 -8.04 -3.60 -7.29
CA ALA A 106 -7.68 -5.02 -7.42
C ALA A 106 -7.89 -5.78 -6.11
N GLY A 107 -7.55 -5.16 -4.97
CA GLY A 107 -7.85 -5.70 -3.64
C GLY A 107 -9.35 -5.86 -3.43
N PHE A 108 -10.16 -4.82 -3.66
CA PHE A 108 -11.61 -4.91 -3.53
C PHE A 108 -12.24 -5.93 -4.47
N PHE A 109 -11.72 -6.05 -5.69
CA PHE A 109 -12.17 -7.08 -6.62
C PHE A 109 -11.87 -8.48 -6.10
N LEU A 110 -10.68 -8.72 -5.52
CA LEU A 110 -10.36 -9.98 -4.88
C LEU A 110 -11.26 -10.28 -3.68
N ALA A 111 -11.53 -9.28 -2.83
CA ALA A 111 -12.47 -9.42 -1.72
C ALA A 111 -13.87 -9.82 -2.22
N ALA A 112 -14.36 -9.19 -3.28
CA ALA A 112 -15.65 -9.52 -3.88
C ALA A 112 -15.70 -10.95 -4.44
N LEU A 113 -14.61 -11.43 -5.05
CA LEU A 113 -14.51 -12.82 -5.52
C LEU A 113 -14.51 -13.82 -4.36
N VAL A 114 -13.75 -13.54 -3.29
CA VAL A 114 -13.71 -14.40 -2.10
C VAL A 114 -15.08 -14.45 -1.43
N TRP A 115 -15.72 -13.29 -1.24
CA TRP A 115 -17.05 -13.21 -0.65
C TRP A 115 -18.10 -13.93 -1.52
N GLY A 116 -18.11 -13.67 -2.82
CA GLY A 116 -19.03 -14.33 -3.75
C GLY A 116 -18.85 -15.85 -3.78
N TYR A 117 -17.62 -16.35 -3.66
CA TYR A 117 -17.38 -17.79 -3.53
C TYR A 117 -18.01 -18.37 -2.26
N VAL A 118 -17.87 -17.70 -1.12
CA VAL A 118 -18.45 -18.14 0.16
C VAL A 118 -19.99 -18.15 0.11
N GLU A 119 -20.61 -17.14 -0.50
CA GLU A 119 -22.07 -17.09 -0.67
C GLU A 119 -22.59 -18.24 -1.54
N LEU A 120 -21.82 -18.67 -2.54
CA LEU A 120 -22.21 -19.73 -3.46
C LEU A 120 -21.89 -21.13 -2.95
N ALA A 121 -20.75 -21.31 -2.28
CA ALA A 121 -20.23 -22.62 -1.87
C ALA A 121 -20.47 -22.91 -0.37
N GLY A 122 -20.87 -21.91 0.40
CA GLY A 122 -20.96 -21.97 1.86
C GLY A 122 -19.64 -21.67 2.57
N GLU A 123 -19.74 -21.41 3.87
CA GLU A 123 -18.59 -21.18 4.75
C GLU A 123 -17.72 -22.45 4.88
N PRO A 124 -16.38 -22.34 4.77
CA PRO A 124 -15.52 -23.50 4.92
C PRO A 124 -15.66 -24.20 6.29
N GLU A 125 -15.89 -25.51 6.28
CA GLU A 125 -15.97 -26.29 7.51
C GLU A 125 -14.64 -26.27 8.29
N ALA A 126 -13.53 -26.42 7.57
CA ALA A 126 -12.19 -26.41 8.13
C ALA A 126 -11.84 -25.05 8.75
N ARG A 127 -11.48 -25.05 10.04
CA ARG A 127 -11.19 -23.83 10.81
C ARG A 127 -10.12 -22.95 10.17
N LEU A 128 -9.03 -23.54 9.65
CA LEU A 128 -7.96 -22.78 9.00
C LEU A 128 -8.45 -22.08 7.71
N ALA A 129 -9.29 -22.74 6.92
CA ALA A 129 -9.84 -22.16 5.71
C ALA A 129 -10.79 -21.00 6.01
N ARG A 130 -11.63 -21.13 7.06
CA ARG A 130 -12.51 -20.04 7.52
C ARG A 130 -11.71 -18.82 7.99
N VAL A 131 -10.63 -19.03 8.74
CA VAL A 131 -9.73 -17.94 9.16
C VAL A 131 -9.04 -17.31 7.95
N PHE A 132 -8.57 -18.10 6.99
CA PHE A 132 -7.97 -17.59 5.76
C PHE A 132 -8.94 -16.69 4.97
N VAL A 133 -10.19 -17.11 4.80
CA VAL A 133 -11.25 -16.31 4.15
C VAL A 133 -11.46 -15.00 4.89
N GLY A 134 -11.61 -15.06 6.23
CA GLY A 134 -11.78 -13.86 7.06
C GLY A 134 -10.61 -12.89 6.95
N ASP A 135 -9.37 -13.39 7.02
CA ASP A 135 -8.15 -12.60 6.88
C ASP A 135 -8.05 -11.99 5.47
N MET A 136 -8.38 -12.74 4.40
CA MET A 136 -8.41 -12.25 3.02
C MET A 136 -9.41 -11.11 2.85
N LEU A 137 -10.64 -11.25 3.35
CA LEU A 137 -11.65 -10.19 3.28
C LEU A 137 -11.20 -8.95 4.08
N PHE A 138 -10.73 -9.17 5.31
CA PHE A 138 -10.25 -8.09 6.16
C PHE A 138 -9.10 -7.31 5.52
N ILE A 139 -8.05 -7.99 5.06
CA ILE A 139 -6.88 -7.34 4.48
C ILE A 139 -7.26 -6.61 3.20
N ASN A 140 -7.94 -7.25 2.25
CA ASN A 140 -8.24 -6.61 0.96
C ASN A 140 -9.18 -5.40 1.10
N ILE A 141 -10.10 -5.41 2.07
CA ILE A 141 -10.99 -4.27 2.33
C ILE A 141 -10.27 -3.19 3.13
N VAL A 142 -9.72 -3.53 4.30
CA VAL A 142 -9.12 -2.55 5.20
C VAL A 142 -7.86 -1.95 4.58
N TRP A 143 -6.97 -2.77 4.00
CA TRP A 143 -5.78 -2.28 3.31
C TRP A 143 -6.14 -1.42 2.09
N GLY A 144 -7.15 -1.83 1.32
CA GLY A 144 -7.63 -1.05 0.18
C GLY A 144 -8.17 0.33 0.60
N VAL A 145 -9.03 0.38 1.63
CA VAL A 145 -9.56 1.64 2.18
C VAL A 145 -8.44 2.50 2.77
N LEU A 146 -7.51 1.89 3.52
CA LEU A 146 -6.36 2.59 4.07
C LEU A 146 -5.54 3.25 2.95
N ASN A 147 -5.30 2.54 1.85
CA ASN A 147 -4.58 3.08 0.71
C ASN A 147 -5.32 4.20 -0.02
N LEU A 148 -6.63 4.37 0.17
CA LEU A 148 -7.39 5.46 -0.43
C LEU A 148 -7.37 6.75 0.40
N PHE A 149 -6.84 6.74 1.64
CA PHE A 149 -6.66 7.99 2.37
C PHE A 149 -5.68 8.91 1.62
N PRO A 150 -5.88 10.24 1.67
CA PRO A 150 -5.02 11.23 1.03
C PRO A 150 -3.71 11.43 1.82
N ILE A 151 -3.02 10.33 2.12
CA ILE A 151 -1.77 10.28 2.88
C ILE A 151 -0.65 9.80 1.96
N TRP A 152 0.42 10.57 1.86
CA TRP A 152 1.66 10.17 1.21
C TRP A 152 2.42 9.16 2.09
N PRO A 153 2.95 8.05 1.55
CA PRO A 153 3.04 7.68 0.13
C PRO A 153 1.93 6.75 -0.39
N LEU A 154 0.80 6.62 0.33
CA LEU A 154 -0.34 5.78 -0.05
C LEU A 154 -0.96 6.24 -1.39
N ASP A 155 -1.72 5.35 -2.01
CA ASP A 155 -2.28 5.58 -3.34
C ASP A 155 -3.22 6.78 -3.41
N GLY A 156 -4.08 6.98 -2.42
CA GLY A 156 -4.96 8.13 -2.29
C GLY A 156 -4.18 9.43 -2.11
N GLY A 157 -3.01 9.39 -1.46
CA GLY A 157 -2.08 10.52 -1.39
C GLY A 157 -1.49 10.87 -2.75
N ARG A 158 -1.18 9.86 -3.58
CA ARG A 158 -0.73 10.07 -4.98
C ARG A 158 -1.83 10.68 -5.83
N VAL A 159 -3.06 10.17 -5.72
CA VAL A 159 -4.25 10.73 -6.39
C VAL A 159 -4.48 12.18 -5.96
N ALA A 160 -4.49 12.45 -4.65
CA ALA A 160 -4.68 13.80 -4.12
C ALA A 160 -3.61 14.77 -4.64
N ARG A 161 -2.34 14.34 -4.69
CA ARG A 161 -1.24 15.13 -5.26
C ARG A 161 -1.48 15.46 -6.74
N GLU A 162 -1.79 14.47 -7.57
CA GLU A 162 -2.06 14.69 -9.00
C GLU A 162 -3.21 15.69 -9.19
N VAL A 163 -4.34 15.48 -8.50
CA VAL A 163 -5.51 16.38 -8.55
C VAL A 163 -5.15 17.80 -8.12
N LEU A 164 -4.44 17.97 -7.01
CA LEU A 164 -4.07 19.30 -6.51
C LEU A 164 -3.06 20.01 -7.42
N THR A 165 -2.18 19.28 -8.10
CA THR A 165 -1.27 19.87 -9.10
C THR A 165 -1.97 20.27 -10.41
N LEU A 166 -3.19 19.78 -10.66
CA LEU A 166 -4.03 20.24 -11.76
C LEU A 166 -4.87 21.47 -11.37
N LEU A 167 -5.38 21.49 -10.14
CA LEU A 167 -6.23 22.58 -9.66
C LEU A 167 -5.44 23.83 -9.28
N MET A 168 -4.14 23.69 -9.01
CA MET A 168 -3.27 24.76 -8.54
C MET A 168 -1.95 24.77 -9.30
N LYS A 169 -1.12 25.80 -9.07
CA LYS A 169 0.28 25.77 -9.53
C LYS A 169 0.95 24.49 -9.02
N PRO A 170 1.70 23.73 -9.84
CA PRO A 170 2.29 22.45 -9.42
C PRO A 170 3.14 22.55 -8.14
N SER A 171 3.80 23.68 -7.95
CA SER A 171 4.54 24.00 -6.72
C SER A 171 3.65 23.98 -5.48
N THR A 172 2.54 24.71 -5.53
CA THR A 172 1.56 24.82 -4.46
C THR A 172 0.81 23.51 -4.26
N GLY A 173 0.37 22.86 -5.34
CA GLY A 173 -0.36 21.59 -5.29
C GLY A 173 0.40 20.50 -4.54
N ILE A 174 1.70 20.37 -4.79
CA ILE A 174 2.56 19.42 -4.06
C ILE A 174 2.61 19.75 -2.57
N VAL A 175 2.85 21.01 -2.20
CA VAL A 175 2.91 21.42 -0.78
C VAL A 175 1.58 21.20 -0.07
N VAL A 176 0.46 21.56 -0.70
CA VAL A 176 -0.88 21.38 -0.13
C VAL A 176 -1.20 19.90 0.03
N SER A 177 -0.84 19.05 -0.94
CA SER A 177 -1.06 17.60 -0.85
C SER A 177 -0.30 16.97 0.33
N LEU A 178 0.94 17.39 0.56
CA LEU A 178 1.76 16.90 1.68
C LEU A 178 1.28 17.46 3.02
N ALA A 179 0.77 18.69 3.06
CA ALA A 179 0.15 19.26 4.26
C ALA A 179 -1.13 18.52 4.64
N ILE A 180 -2.02 18.25 3.67
CA ILE A 180 -3.22 17.43 3.88
C ILE A 180 -2.82 16.05 4.39
N SER A 181 -1.85 15.41 3.74
CA SER A 181 -1.30 14.13 4.18
C SER A 181 -0.86 14.13 5.63
N ALA A 182 -0.05 15.12 6.03
CA ALA A 182 0.45 15.22 7.40
C ALA A 182 -0.68 15.40 8.42
N VAL A 183 -1.67 16.25 8.12
CA VAL A 183 -2.82 16.51 8.99
C VAL A 183 -3.71 15.28 9.13
N VAL A 184 -4.04 14.62 8.01
CA VAL A 184 -4.91 13.44 8.01
C VAL A 184 -4.23 12.28 8.73
N ALA A 185 -2.95 12.02 8.46
CA ALA A 185 -2.18 11.00 9.16
C ALA A 185 -2.04 11.28 10.66
N ALA A 186 -1.79 12.54 11.07
CA ALA A 186 -1.73 12.91 12.48
C ALA A 186 -3.08 12.74 13.19
N GLY A 187 -4.19 13.09 12.50
CA GLY A 187 -5.55 12.87 12.99
C GLY A 187 -5.86 11.38 13.19
N LEU A 188 -5.50 10.53 12.22
CA LEU A 188 -5.65 9.07 12.37
C LEU A 188 -4.78 8.50 13.48
N ALA A 189 -3.55 8.99 13.65
CA ALA A 189 -2.69 8.57 14.76
C ALA A 189 -3.34 8.89 16.12
N LEU A 190 -3.87 10.11 16.29
CA LEU A 190 -4.57 10.51 17.50
C LEU A 190 -5.84 9.69 17.72
N TRP A 191 -6.62 9.45 16.67
CA TRP A 191 -7.82 8.63 16.74
C TRP A 191 -7.50 7.18 17.15
N CYS A 192 -6.46 6.58 16.55
CA CYS A 192 -5.99 5.25 16.93
C CYS A 192 -5.56 5.20 18.41
N TRP A 193 -4.88 6.23 18.89
CA TRP A 193 -4.51 6.33 20.30
C TRP A 193 -5.76 6.35 21.19
N VAL A 194 -6.70 7.26 20.92
CA VAL A 194 -7.89 7.46 21.75
C VAL A 194 -8.78 6.23 21.77
N GLU A 195 -9.14 5.70 20.60
CA GLU A 195 -10.15 4.64 20.47
C GLU A 195 -9.59 3.23 20.75
N THR A 196 -8.38 2.95 20.25
CA THR A 196 -7.85 1.59 20.26
C THR A 196 -6.70 1.40 21.24
N GLN A 197 -6.08 2.50 21.72
CA GLN A 197 -4.84 2.48 22.52
C GLN A 197 -3.71 1.66 21.85
N SER A 198 -3.80 1.46 20.53
CA SER A 198 -2.84 0.69 19.76
C SER A 198 -1.60 1.54 19.53
N ILE A 199 -0.54 1.27 20.31
CA ILE A 199 0.77 1.91 20.17
C ILE A 199 1.28 1.75 18.74
N TRP A 200 1.09 0.57 18.14
CA TRP A 200 1.57 0.27 16.80
C TRP A 200 0.89 1.11 15.73
N ASN A 201 -0.44 1.16 15.69
CA ASN A 201 -1.16 1.94 14.68
C ASN A 201 -0.92 3.44 14.87
N THR A 202 -0.86 3.89 16.13
CA THR A 202 -0.51 5.27 16.47
C THR A 202 0.88 5.64 15.96
N ALA A 203 1.87 4.77 16.16
CA ALA A 203 3.24 4.97 15.68
C ALA A 203 3.32 4.93 14.15
N LEU A 204 2.60 4.01 13.49
CA LEU A 204 2.56 3.91 12.04
C LEU A 204 2.03 5.20 11.40
N PHE A 205 0.85 5.67 11.81
CA PHE A 205 0.27 6.90 11.27
C PHE A 205 1.04 8.15 11.71
N GLY A 206 1.60 8.17 12.92
CA GLY A 206 2.50 9.22 13.38
C GLY A 206 3.77 9.32 12.53
N LEU A 207 4.34 8.18 12.13
CA LEU A 207 5.48 8.12 11.22
C LEU A 207 5.11 8.63 9.83
N LEU A 208 3.95 8.25 9.28
CA LEU A 208 3.45 8.77 7.99
C LEU A 208 3.23 10.28 8.03
N ALA A 209 2.71 10.81 9.13
CA ALA A 209 2.54 12.24 9.34
C ALA A 209 3.89 12.97 9.36
N TYR A 210 4.84 12.45 10.14
CA TYR A 210 6.20 12.99 10.22
C TYR A 210 6.89 12.99 8.85
N GLN A 211 6.82 11.88 8.12
CA GLN A 211 7.43 11.77 6.80
C GLN A 211 6.81 12.72 5.77
N SER A 212 5.48 12.90 5.82
CA SER A 212 4.79 13.87 4.96
C SER A 212 5.27 15.29 5.23
N TYR A 213 5.42 15.64 6.51
CA TYR A 213 5.96 16.92 6.93
C TYR A 213 7.43 17.10 6.51
N GLU A 214 8.28 16.11 6.75
CA GLU A 214 9.69 16.14 6.36
C GLU A 214 9.85 16.31 4.84
N THR A 215 9.09 15.55 4.05
CA THR A 215 9.08 15.64 2.58
C THR A 215 8.65 17.03 2.10
N MET A 216 7.66 17.63 2.76
CA MET A 216 7.22 18.99 2.46
C MET A 216 8.32 20.02 2.73
N GLN A 217 9.04 19.89 3.86
CA GLN A 217 10.12 20.80 4.22
C GLN A 217 11.30 20.70 3.25
N GLN A 218 11.70 19.48 2.88
CA GLN A 218 12.74 19.23 1.87
C GLN A 218 12.36 19.86 0.52
N TYR A 219 11.11 19.71 0.09
CA TYR A 219 10.63 20.31 -1.14
C TYR A 219 10.66 21.85 -1.11
N ARG A 220 10.25 22.47 0.01
CA ARG A 220 10.34 23.93 0.18
C ARG A 220 11.80 24.43 0.18
N ALA A 221 12.69 23.72 0.88
CA ALA A 221 14.11 24.06 0.91
C ALA A 221 14.76 24.00 -0.49
N SER A 222 14.42 22.99 -1.30
CA SER A 222 14.94 22.87 -2.67
C SER A 222 14.49 24.00 -3.61
N ARG A 223 13.40 24.70 -3.28
CA ARG A 223 12.86 25.84 -4.05
C ARG A 223 13.37 27.20 -3.56
N GLY A 224 13.80 27.29 -2.30
CA GLY A 224 14.28 28.53 -1.70
C GLY A 224 15.76 28.82 -1.93
N GLY A 225 16.48 27.93 -2.61
CA GLY A 225 17.89 28.11 -2.96
C GLY A 225 18.10 28.60 -4.39
N TRP A 226 17.72 29.85 -4.67
CA TRP A 226 18.22 30.69 -5.77
C TRP A 226 18.10 32.16 -5.37
#